data_AF-A0A2J6TA66-F1
#
_entry.id   AF-A0A2J6TA66-F1
#
_cell.length_a   1.000
_cell.length_b   1.000
_cell.length_c   1.000
_cell.angle_alpha   90.00
_cell.angle_beta   90.00
_cell.angle_gamma   90.00
#
_symmetry.space_group_name_H-M   'P 1'
#
loop_
_entity.id
_entity.type
_entity.pdbx_description
1 polymer ?
#
loop_
_entity_poly.entity_id
_entity_poly.type
_entity_poly.pdbx_seq_one_letter_code
_entity_poly.pdbx_strand_id
1 'polypeptide(L)'
;MKILNPDEQDVCVELVDPPTAAHKLLIILSLVAVHGLGAMPDITWTHKTSGVNWLKDLLPSQMPKTRILRFGYDSLWLGRDPIRTSIESIATLLLNCLKRHRKVTECPHRPIIFLGHCFGGLVIEAALCRANLAKHKWPYILDATVGVAFLGTPHRGSDSFGPNGGMSHANILALIAASSYLKAEFSVVKYLDNEHRTLLDVSSSFLAILSSPEMRDRIDISCFYESRAASIEKITGVDVTVRTFVEFKCTVQD
;
A
#
# COMPACT_ATOMS: atom_id res chain seq x y z
N MET A 1 4.26 -16.75 -15.01
CA MET A 1 4.20 -16.17 -13.65
C MET A 1 5.61 -16.24 -13.09
N LYS A 2 6.40 -15.17 -13.19
CA LYS A 2 7.70 -15.12 -12.49
C LYS A 2 7.37 -14.73 -11.05
N ILE A 3 7.46 -15.71 -10.15
CA ILE A 3 7.53 -15.48 -8.71
C ILE A 3 8.81 -14.66 -8.51
N LEU A 4 8.70 -13.50 -7.86
CA LEU A 4 9.88 -12.71 -7.50
C LEU A 4 10.77 -13.63 -6.65
N ASN A 5 11.98 -13.90 -7.13
CA ASN A 5 12.88 -14.82 -6.46
C ASN A 5 13.18 -14.25 -5.06
N PRO A 6 12.99 -14.99 -3.96
CA PRO A 6 13.29 -14.49 -2.62
C PRO A 6 14.75 -14.03 -2.44
N ASP A 7 15.65 -14.54 -3.29
CA ASP A 7 17.07 -14.18 -3.35
C ASP A 7 17.37 -12.98 -4.27
N GLU A 8 16.41 -12.56 -5.12
CA GLU A 8 16.50 -11.29 -5.86
C GLU A 8 16.08 -10.14 -4.93
N GLN A 9 17.08 -9.35 -4.52
CA GLN A 9 17.01 -8.29 -3.50
C GLN A 9 16.13 -7.07 -3.87
N ASP A 10 15.31 -7.16 -4.93
CA ASP A 10 14.60 -6.06 -5.57
C ASP A 10 13.12 -5.99 -5.16
N VAL A 11 12.89 -6.04 -3.85
CA VAL A 11 11.58 -5.78 -3.24
C VAL A 11 11.30 -4.27 -3.11
N CYS A 12 12.29 -3.39 -3.20
CA CYS A 12 12.07 -1.94 -3.33
C CYS A 12 12.89 -1.42 -4.51
N VAL A 13 12.19 -1.08 -5.59
CA VAL A 13 12.79 -0.80 -6.90
C VAL A 13 12.53 0.64 -7.29
N GLU A 14 13.57 1.33 -7.77
CA GLU A 14 13.42 2.65 -8.41
C GLU A 14 12.85 2.44 -9.82
N LEU A 15 11.71 3.07 -10.13
CA LEU A 15 10.97 2.80 -11.36
C LEU A 15 11.52 3.53 -12.60
N VAL A 16 12.30 4.57 -12.37
CA VAL A 16 12.88 5.43 -13.40
C VAL A 16 14.39 5.25 -13.34
N ASP A 17 15.02 5.10 -14.51
CA ASP A 17 16.48 4.95 -14.60
C ASP A 17 17.18 6.05 -13.77
N PRO A 18 18.27 5.69 -13.07
CA PRO A 18 18.90 6.59 -12.14
C PRO A 18 19.24 7.90 -12.86
N PRO A 19 18.78 9.05 -12.33
CA PRO A 19 19.00 10.32 -12.99
C PRO A 19 20.49 10.54 -13.24
N THR A 20 20.84 11.30 -14.28
CA THR A 20 22.22 11.78 -14.45
C THR A 20 22.71 12.39 -13.13
N ALA A 21 24.03 12.44 -12.90
CA ALA A 21 24.58 12.97 -11.64
C ALA A 21 24.01 14.37 -11.30
N ALA A 22 23.82 15.23 -12.31
CA ALA A 22 23.18 16.54 -12.16
C ALA A 22 21.71 16.43 -11.72
N HIS A 23 20.95 15.49 -12.26
CA HIS A 23 19.54 15.31 -11.96
C HIS A 23 19.34 14.65 -10.58
N LYS A 24 20.29 13.83 -10.10
CA LYS A 24 20.29 13.32 -8.70
C LYS A 24 20.34 14.44 -7.66
N LEU A 25 21.03 15.54 -7.96
CA LEU A 25 21.10 16.73 -7.09
C LEU A 25 19.77 17.51 -7.05
N LEU A 26 18.89 17.31 -8.04
CA LEU A 26 17.58 17.96 -8.09
C LEU A 26 16.49 17.16 -7.36
N ILE A 27 16.75 15.90 -7.00
CA ILE A 27 15.77 15.07 -6.29
C ILE A 27 15.69 15.46 -4.82
N ILE A 28 14.55 16.01 -4.44
CA ILE A 28 14.27 16.47 -3.07
C ILE A 28 13.29 15.58 -2.31
N LEU A 29 12.61 14.66 -3.00
CA LEU A 29 11.51 13.87 -2.46
C LEU A 29 11.58 12.42 -2.98
N SER A 30 11.15 11.47 -2.17
CA SER A 30 10.90 10.08 -2.58
C SER A 30 9.41 9.77 -2.47
N LEU A 31 8.79 9.27 -3.53
CA LEU A 31 7.47 8.64 -3.48
C LEU A 31 7.64 7.13 -3.40
N VAL A 32 6.99 6.47 -2.44
CA VAL A 32 7.06 5.03 -2.24
C VAL A 32 5.68 4.42 -2.44
N ALA A 33 5.50 3.74 -3.57
CA ALA A 33 4.25 3.08 -3.93
C ALA A 33 4.20 1.64 -3.41
N VAL A 34 3.11 1.29 -2.72
CA VAL A 34 2.88 -0.01 -2.08
C VAL A 34 1.59 -0.62 -2.61
N HIS A 35 1.70 -1.75 -3.31
CA HIS A 35 0.56 -2.43 -3.92
C HIS A 35 -0.30 -3.22 -2.91
N GLY A 36 -1.47 -3.66 -3.37
CA GLY A 36 -2.42 -4.46 -2.59
C GLY A 36 -2.17 -5.97 -2.65
N LEU A 37 -3.05 -6.70 -1.96
CA LEU A 37 -3.03 -8.15 -1.84
C LEU A 37 -3.35 -8.84 -3.17
N GLY A 38 -2.62 -9.91 -3.51
CA GLY A 38 -2.77 -10.65 -4.78
C GLY A 38 -2.38 -9.85 -6.02
N ALA A 39 -1.88 -8.62 -5.86
CA ALA A 39 -1.50 -7.75 -6.96
C ALA A 39 -0.02 -7.91 -7.29
N MET A 40 0.30 -7.87 -8.59
CA MET A 40 1.68 -7.82 -9.04
C MET A 40 2.14 -6.36 -9.11
N PRO A 41 3.30 -6.04 -8.54
CA PRO A 41 3.69 -4.65 -8.38
C PRO A 41 4.02 -3.93 -9.71
N ASP A 42 4.44 -4.62 -10.78
CA ASP A 42 4.63 -4.00 -12.11
C ASP A 42 3.31 -3.83 -12.90
N ILE A 43 2.27 -4.56 -12.50
CA ILE A 43 0.97 -4.57 -13.16
C ILE A 43 -0.01 -3.63 -12.45
N THR A 44 0.11 -3.49 -11.13
CA THR A 44 -0.81 -2.70 -10.28
C THR A 44 -0.97 -1.27 -10.79
N TRP A 45 0.11 -0.69 -11.30
CA TRP A 45 0.17 0.70 -11.74
C TRP A 45 0.05 0.86 -13.26
N THR A 46 -0.27 -0.22 -13.97
CA THR A 46 -0.27 -0.27 -15.43
C THR A 46 -1.70 -0.36 -15.95
N HIS A 47 -2.08 0.57 -16.82
CA HIS A 47 -3.36 0.53 -17.49
C HIS A 47 -3.42 -0.69 -18.43
N LYS A 48 -4.40 -1.58 -18.19
CA LYS A 48 -4.46 -2.92 -18.82
C LYS A 48 -4.44 -2.89 -20.35
N THR A 49 -5.08 -1.91 -20.97
CA THR A 49 -5.23 -1.85 -22.44
C THR A 49 -4.08 -1.12 -23.11
N SER A 50 -3.65 0.03 -22.57
CA SER A 50 -2.60 0.83 -23.20
C SER A 50 -1.19 0.42 -22.80
N GLY A 51 -1.04 -0.39 -21.73
CA GLY A 51 0.26 -0.76 -21.18
C GLY A 51 0.99 0.39 -20.47
N VAL A 52 0.36 1.55 -20.34
CA VAL A 52 0.96 2.73 -19.69
C VAL A 52 1.01 2.52 -18.19
N ASN A 53 2.21 2.53 -17.62
CA ASN A 53 2.43 2.54 -16.18
C ASN A 53 2.45 3.98 -15.68
N TRP A 54 1.41 4.42 -14.97
CA TRP A 54 1.29 5.84 -14.63
C TRP A 54 2.35 6.33 -13.63
N LEU A 55 2.92 5.45 -12.80
CA LEU A 55 4.03 5.82 -11.91
C LEU A 55 5.33 6.05 -12.69
N LYS A 56 5.56 5.28 -13.75
CA LYS A 56 6.79 5.36 -14.54
C LYS A 56 6.68 6.33 -15.71
N ASP A 57 5.56 6.31 -16.42
CA ASP A 57 5.42 6.93 -17.73
C ASP A 57 4.77 8.33 -17.65
N LEU A 58 3.97 8.60 -16.60
CA LEU A 58 3.22 9.85 -16.47
C LEU A 58 3.71 10.71 -15.30
N LEU A 59 3.86 10.10 -14.11
CA LEU A 59 4.17 10.82 -12.88
C LEU A 59 5.51 11.59 -12.91
N PRO A 60 6.61 11.12 -13.55
CA PRO A 60 7.85 11.88 -13.60
C PRO A 60 7.70 13.25 -14.26
N SER A 61 6.81 13.38 -15.25
CA SER A 61 6.55 14.67 -15.92
C SER A 61 5.85 15.67 -15.00
N GLN A 62 5.02 15.18 -14.08
CA GLN A 62 4.26 16.00 -13.12
C GLN A 62 5.07 16.29 -11.86
N MET A 63 5.99 15.40 -11.49
CA MET A 63 6.82 15.49 -10.30
C MET A 63 8.32 15.30 -10.64
N PRO A 64 8.94 16.21 -11.40
CA PRO A 64 10.29 16.01 -11.93
C PRO A 64 11.39 15.99 -10.86
N LYS A 65 11.13 16.48 -9.65
CA LYS A 65 12.08 16.49 -8.52
C LYS A 65 11.85 15.32 -7.54
N THR A 66 11.12 14.30 -7.96
CA THR A 66 10.71 13.17 -7.12
C THR A 66 11.31 11.88 -7.66
N ARG A 67 11.99 11.14 -6.77
CA ARG A 67 12.32 9.74 -7.03
C ARG A 67 11.08 8.89 -6.81
N ILE A 68 10.78 8.01 -7.75
CA ILE A 68 9.63 7.12 -7.66
C ILE A 68 10.13 5.70 -7.37
N LEU A 69 9.78 5.22 -6.18
CA LEU A 69 10.06 3.87 -5.71
C LEU A 69 8.78 3.05 -5.72
N ARG A 70 8.93 1.76 -6.03
CA ARG A 70 7.90 0.75 -5.94
C ARG A 70 8.34 -0.33 -4.99
N PHE A 71 7.59 -0.53 -3.92
CA PHE A 71 7.75 -1.67 -3.04
C PHE A 71 6.92 -2.83 -3.58
N GLY A 72 7.59 -3.93 -3.94
CA GLY A 72 6.99 -5.21 -4.24
C GLY A 72 7.18 -6.18 -3.09
N TYR A 73 6.15 -6.94 -2.75
CA TYR A 73 6.20 -8.04 -1.80
C TYR A 73 5.34 -9.18 -2.32
N ASP A 74 5.66 -10.41 -1.91
CA ASP A 74 4.79 -11.52 -2.26
C ASP A 74 3.50 -11.46 -1.45
N SER A 75 2.40 -11.41 -2.17
CA SER A 75 1.05 -11.26 -1.65
C SER A 75 0.11 -12.28 -2.29
N LEU A 76 0.66 -13.33 -2.91
CA LEU A 76 -0.07 -14.41 -3.54
C LEU A 76 -0.80 -15.23 -2.47
N TRP A 77 -2.05 -14.88 -2.22
CA TRP A 77 -2.91 -15.56 -1.26
C TRP A 77 -3.80 -16.63 -1.89
N LEU A 78 -3.95 -16.62 -3.22
CA LEU A 78 -4.75 -17.59 -3.98
C LEU A 78 -3.97 -18.08 -5.21
N GLY A 79 -3.74 -19.39 -5.31
CA GLY A 79 -2.91 -19.95 -6.38
C GLY A 79 -2.53 -21.41 -6.17
N ARG A 80 -1.50 -21.87 -6.91
CA ARG A 80 -0.92 -23.22 -6.70
C ARG A 80 -0.14 -23.32 -5.39
N ASP A 81 0.62 -22.26 -5.11
CA ASP A 81 1.53 -22.14 -3.97
C ASP A 81 1.27 -20.81 -3.24
N PRO A 82 0.12 -20.66 -2.56
CA PRO A 82 -0.19 -19.45 -1.81
C PRO A 82 0.76 -19.30 -0.61
N ILE A 83 1.08 -18.05 -0.26
CA ILE A 83 2.08 -17.73 0.76
C ILE A 83 1.41 -17.19 2.01
N ARG A 84 1.76 -17.80 3.14
CA ARG A 84 1.39 -17.32 4.46
C ARG A 84 2.23 -16.09 4.81
N THR A 85 1.59 -14.93 4.87
CA THR A 85 2.21 -13.66 5.25
C THR A 85 1.34 -12.91 6.27
N SER A 86 1.91 -11.87 6.87
CA SER A 86 1.25 -10.99 7.84
C SER A 86 1.55 -9.52 7.54
N ILE A 87 0.65 -8.62 7.95
CA ILE A 87 0.86 -7.16 7.78
C ILE A 87 2.19 -6.75 8.43
N GLU A 88 2.51 -7.26 9.60
CA GLU A 88 3.71 -6.91 10.37
C GLU A 88 4.99 -7.38 9.67
N SER A 89 4.95 -8.56 9.06
CA SER A 89 6.07 -9.14 8.31
C SER A 89 6.36 -8.28 7.07
N ILE A 90 5.30 -7.91 6.33
CA ILE A 90 5.42 -7.07 5.13
C ILE A 90 5.87 -5.64 5.51
N ALA A 91 5.30 -5.06 6.56
CA ALA A 91 5.70 -3.75 7.07
C ALA A 91 7.18 -3.73 7.50
N THR A 92 7.63 -4.79 8.19
CA THR A 92 9.05 -4.95 8.56
C THR A 92 9.95 -5.04 7.34
N LEU A 93 9.51 -5.76 6.29
CA LEU A 93 10.23 -5.86 5.03
C LEU A 93 10.34 -4.49 4.34
N LEU A 94 9.24 -3.74 4.23
CA LEU A 94 9.22 -2.37 3.69
C LEU A 94 10.23 -1.46 4.41
N LEU A 95 10.20 -1.45 5.74
CA LEU A 95 11.12 -0.62 6.54
C LEU A 95 12.59 -1.03 6.35
N ASN A 96 12.89 -2.32 6.28
CA ASN A 96 14.24 -2.81 6.04
C ASN A 96 14.74 -2.42 4.64
N CYS A 97 13.88 -2.50 3.63
CA CYS A 97 14.21 -2.10 2.27
C CYS A 97 14.46 -0.60 2.16
N LEU A 98 13.60 0.23 2.76
CA LEU A 98 13.79 1.69 2.77
C LEU A 98 15.06 2.09 3.51
N LYS A 99 15.36 1.46 4.66
CA LYS A 99 16.60 1.67 5.40
C LYS A 99 17.82 1.34 4.53
N ARG A 100 17.81 0.19 3.86
CA ARG A 100 18.91 -0.22 2.96
C ARG A 100 19.06 0.75 1.79
N HIS A 101 17.96 1.07 1.11
CA HIS A 101 17.97 1.97 -0.04
C HIS A 101 18.48 3.37 0.34
N ARG A 102 18.02 3.95 1.45
CA ARG A 102 18.52 5.25 1.93
C ARG A 102 19.99 5.24 2.30
N LYS A 103 20.50 4.13 2.83
CA LYS A 103 21.92 3.94 3.11
C LYS A 103 22.73 3.92 1.80
N VAL A 104 22.27 3.17 0.80
CA VAL A 104 22.95 3.05 -0.50
C VAL A 104 22.92 4.36 -1.28
N THR A 105 21.83 5.12 -1.21
CA THR A 105 21.71 6.41 -1.91
C THR A 105 22.04 7.62 -1.06
N GLU A 106 22.65 7.42 0.11
CA GLU A 106 23.13 8.45 1.04
C GLU A 106 22.10 9.57 1.33
N CYS A 107 20.82 9.20 1.47
CA CYS A 107 19.72 10.17 1.64
C CYS A 107 18.88 9.89 2.90
N PRO A 108 19.47 9.88 4.11
CA PRO A 108 18.79 9.46 5.33
C PRO A 108 17.55 10.30 5.69
N HIS A 109 17.54 11.59 5.34
CA HIS A 109 16.49 12.54 5.70
C HIS A 109 15.59 12.97 4.54
N ARG A 110 15.80 12.43 3.32
CA ARG A 110 15.00 12.84 2.16
C ARG A 110 13.51 12.62 2.43
N PRO A 111 12.65 13.65 2.32
CA PRO A 111 11.20 13.51 2.48
C PRO A 111 10.63 12.29 1.77
N ILE A 112 9.65 11.63 2.41
CA ILE A 112 8.91 10.50 1.85
C ILE A 112 7.42 10.88 1.75
N ILE A 113 6.85 10.63 0.57
CA ILE A 113 5.42 10.44 0.42
C ILE A 113 5.15 8.94 0.20
N PHE A 114 4.25 8.37 0.98
CA PHE A 114 3.77 7.02 0.75
C PHE A 114 2.51 7.02 -0.11
N LEU A 115 2.40 6.05 -1.01
CA LEU A 115 1.20 5.80 -1.80
C LEU A 115 0.76 4.35 -1.59
N GLY A 116 -0.30 4.14 -0.83
CA GLY A 116 -0.85 2.81 -0.53
C GLY A 116 -2.06 2.50 -1.39
N HIS A 117 -2.03 1.40 -2.13
CA HIS A 117 -3.22 0.88 -2.82
C HIS A 117 -3.81 -0.32 -2.09
N CYS A 118 -5.11 -0.28 -1.79
CA CYS A 118 -5.84 -1.35 -1.12
C CYS A 118 -5.10 -1.78 0.17
N PHE A 119 -4.79 -3.07 0.31
CA PHE A 119 -4.01 -3.63 1.43
C PHE A 119 -2.63 -2.97 1.63
N GLY A 120 -2.04 -2.39 0.59
CA GLY A 120 -0.77 -1.68 0.68
C GLY A 120 -0.83 -0.45 1.60
N GLY A 121 -2.00 0.16 1.77
CA GLY A 121 -2.20 1.21 2.76
C GLY A 121 -2.06 0.70 4.20
N LEU A 122 -2.62 -0.48 4.49
CA LEU A 122 -2.50 -1.10 5.82
C LEU A 122 -1.04 -1.46 6.15
N VAL A 123 -0.28 -1.88 5.12
CA VAL A 123 1.16 -2.12 5.25
C VAL A 123 1.89 -0.82 5.62
N ILE A 124 1.52 0.32 5.03
CA ILE A 124 2.12 1.64 5.35
C ILE A 124 1.79 2.04 6.78
N GLU A 125 0.54 1.92 7.22
CA GLU A 125 0.13 2.23 8.60
C GLU A 125 0.94 1.41 9.60
N ALA A 126 1.00 0.08 9.41
CA ALA A 126 1.77 -0.81 10.27
C ALA A 126 3.27 -0.48 10.25
N ALA A 127 3.82 -0.09 9.09
CA ALA A 127 5.22 0.31 8.97
C ALA A 127 5.51 1.59 9.76
N LEU A 128 4.65 2.61 9.67
CA LEU A 128 4.82 3.86 10.39
C LEU A 128 4.65 3.68 11.90
N CYS A 129 3.68 2.86 12.33
CA CYS A 129 3.53 2.46 13.74
C CYS A 129 4.80 1.80 14.29
N ARG A 130 5.38 0.86 13.53
CA ARG A 130 6.61 0.16 13.93
C ARG A 130 7.83 1.08 13.91
N ALA A 131 7.93 1.96 12.92
CA ALA A 131 9.00 2.96 12.86
C ALA A 131 8.93 3.91 14.06
N ASN A 132 7.74 4.29 14.51
CA ASN A 132 7.55 5.09 15.72
C ASN A 132 8.01 4.35 16.98
N LEU A 133 7.59 3.09 17.15
CA LEU A 133 7.94 2.28 18.33
C LEU A 133 9.43 1.90 18.39
N ALA A 134 10.07 1.75 17.24
CA ALA A 134 11.46 1.31 17.13
C ALA A 134 12.32 2.28 16.29
N LYS A 135 12.31 3.57 16.64
CA LYS A 135 13.09 4.62 15.95
C LYS A 135 14.58 4.27 15.83
N HIS A 136 15.16 3.59 16.82
CA HIS A 136 16.55 3.12 16.78
C HIS A 136 16.82 2.11 15.64
N LYS A 137 15.82 1.30 15.28
CA LYS A 137 15.93 0.28 14.23
C LYS A 137 15.72 0.86 12.84
N TRP A 138 14.76 1.77 12.69
CA TRP A 138 14.42 2.45 11.43
C TRP A 138 14.46 3.97 11.60
N PRO A 139 15.65 4.54 11.79
CA PRO A 139 15.78 5.96 12.04
C PRO A 139 15.31 6.77 10.83
N TYR A 140 14.74 7.93 11.11
CA TYR A 140 14.33 8.93 10.12
C TYR A 140 13.22 8.50 9.15
N ILE A 141 12.63 7.31 9.26
CA ILE A 141 11.53 6.91 8.37
C ILE A 141 10.29 7.74 8.69
N LEU A 142 9.81 7.70 9.94
CA LEU A 142 8.66 8.48 10.37
C LEU A 142 8.94 9.99 10.25
N ASP A 143 10.06 10.46 10.79
CA ASP A 143 10.36 11.90 10.84
C ASP A 143 10.53 12.53 9.44
N ALA A 144 10.92 11.73 8.45
CA ALA A 144 11.00 12.18 7.05
C ALA A 144 9.72 11.90 6.26
N THR A 145 8.72 11.24 6.82
CA THR A 145 7.42 11.10 6.16
C THR A 145 6.72 12.44 6.21
N VAL A 146 6.36 12.97 5.04
CA VAL A 146 5.68 14.26 4.89
C VAL A 146 4.27 14.10 4.29
N GLY A 147 3.93 12.92 3.80
CA GLY A 147 2.56 12.64 3.39
C GLY A 147 2.29 11.17 3.12
N VAL A 148 1.01 10.82 3.17
CA VAL A 148 0.49 9.49 2.82
C VAL A 148 -0.79 9.65 2.00
N ALA A 149 -0.80 9.04 0.82
CA ALA A 149 -1.97 8.93 -0.04
C ALA A 149 -2.47 7.48 -0.04
N PHE A 150 -3.76 7.28 0.25
CA PHE A 150 -4.42 5.98 0.24
C PHE A 150 -5.36 5.87 -0.97
N LEU A 151 -5.30 4.76 -1.70
CA LEU A 151 -6.16 4.44 -2.83
C LEU A 151 -6.97 3.18 -2.48
N GLY A 152 -8.22 3.36 -2.05
CA GLY A 152 -9.14 2.26 -1.72
C GLY A 152 -8.69 1.39 -0.55
N THR A 153 -7.97 1.97 0.43
CA THR A 153 -7.47 1.22 1.59
C THR A 153 -8.60 0.92 2.60
N PRO A 154 -8.78 -0.35 3.01
CA PRO A 154 -9.85 -0.74 3.94
C PRO A 154 -9.42 -0.54 5.40
N HIS A 155 -9.24 0.72 5.83
CA HIS A 155 -8.71 1.09 7.16
C HIS A 155 -9.47 0.48 8.37
N ARG A 156 -10.73 0.09 8.20
CA ARG A 156 -11.57 -0.53 9.24
C ARG A 156 -12.04 -1.93 8.84
N GLY A 157 -11.43 -2.52 7.83
CA GLY A 157 -11.94 -3.73 7.18
C GLY A 157 -13.12 -3.37 6.30
N SER A 158 -13.98 -4.34 6.03
CA SER A 158 -15.21 -4.11 5.28
C SER A 158 -16.36 -4.81 5.98
N ASP A 159 -17.47 -4.09 6.17
CA ASP A 159 -18.65 -4.64 6.82
C ASP A 159 -19.10 -5.89 6.07
N SER A 160 -19.12 -7.03 6.77
CA SER A 160 -19.55 -8.31 6.20
C SER A 160 -21.00 -8.27 5.74
N PHE A 161 -21.82 -7.37 6.31
CA PHE A 161 -23.18 -7.01 5.89
C PHE A 161 -23.50 -5.60 6.43
N GLY A 162 -23.04 -4.55 5.76
CA GLY A 162 -23.48 -3.18 6.09
C GLY A 162 -24.99 -3.00 5.82
N PRO A 163 -25.67 -2.01 6.41
CA PRO A 163 -27.12 -1.77 6.23
C PRO A 163 -27.55 -1.52 4.77
N ASN A 164 -26.58 -1.38 3.85
CA ASN A 164 -26.78 -1.19 2.41
C ASN A 164 -26.52 -2.46 1.57
N GLY A 165 -26.33 -3.64 2.17
CA GLY A 165 -26.33 -4.93 1.47
C GLY A 165 -25.09 -5.25 0.61
N GLY A 166 -23.96 -4.56 0.81
CA GLY A 166 -22.68 -4.89 0.15
C GLY A 166 -21.92 -6.01 0.86
N MET A 167 -21.27 -6.91 0.12
CA MET A 167 -20.34 -7.90 0.68
C MET A 167 -18.99 -7.27 1.01
N SER A 168 -18.37 -7.71 2.11
CA SER A 168 -17.00 -7.31 2.48
C SER A 168 -15.96 -7.77 1.45
N HIS A 169 -14.84 -7.06 1.34
CA HIS A 169 -13.69 -7.46 0.51
C HIS A 169 -13.20 -8.86 0.91
N ALA A 170 -13.20 -9.18 2.20
CA ALA A 170 -12.87 -10.54 2.68
C ALA A 170 -13.85 -11.59 2.13
N ASN A 171 -15.16 -11.32 2.13
CA ASN A 171 -16.18 -12.22 1.60
C ASN A 171 -16.08 -12.38 0.08
N ILE A 172 -15.79 -11.31 -0.65
CA ILE A 172 -15.55 -11.36 -2.10
C ILE A 172 -14.33 -12.24 -2.40
N LEU A 173 -13.23 -12.06 -1.66
CA LEU A 173 -12.03 -12.88 -1.82
C LEU A 173 -12.29 -14.34 -1.43
N ALA A 174 -13.06 -14.60 -0.37
CA ALA A 174 -13.46 -15.96 0.01
C ALA A 174 -14.31 -16.65 -1.07
N LEU A 175 -15.22 -15.92 -1.72
CA LEU A 175 -16.02 -16.44 -2.83
C LEU A 175 -15.16 -16.75 -4.06
N ILE A 176 -14.21 -15.87 -4.40
CA ILE A 176 -13.25 -16.11 -5.48
C ILE A 176 -12.42 -17.36 -5.18
N ALA A 177 -11.95 -17.52 -3.95
CA ALA A 177 -11.21 -18.71 -3.55
C ALA A 177 -12.04 -19.98 -3.70
N ALA A 178 -13.27 -19.99 -3.16
CA ALA A 178 -14.18 -21.13 -3.23
C ALA A 178 -14.55 -21.53 -4.67
N SER A 179 -14.63 -20.56 -5.59
CA SER A 179 -14.97 -20.79 -7.00
C SER A 179 -13.78 -21.13 -7.90
N SER A 180 -12.54 -20.92 -7.44
CA SER A 180 -11.34 -21.04 -8.28
C SER A 180 -10.73 -22.45 -8.37
N TYR A 181 -11.15 -23.40 -7.53
CA TYR A 181 -10.45 -24.69 -7.32
C TYR A 181 -8.95 -24.55 -6.96
N LEU A 182 -8.49 -23.34 -6.58
CA LEU A 182 -7.12 -23.04 -6.19
C LEU A 182 -6.95 -23.15 -4.66
N LYS A 183 -5.71 -23.33 -4.21
CA LYS A 183 -5.40 -23.25 -2.78
C LYS A 183 -5.42 -21.79 -2.33
N ALA A 184 -5.95 -21.54 -1.14
CA ALA A 184 -6.07 -20.21 -0.57
C ALA A 184 -5.42 -20.12 0.82
N GLU A 185 -4.63 -19.08 1.06
CA GLU A 185 -4.06 -18.69 2.35
C GLU A 185 -4.80 -17.48 2.91
N PHE A 186 -5.76 -17.75 3.80
CA PHE A 186 -6.63 -16.72 4.34
C PHE A 186 -6.02 -15.91 5.48
N SER A 187 -4.79 -16.20 5.94
CA SER A 187 -4.19 -15.48 7.08
C SER A 187 -4.12 -13.98 6.84
N VAL A 188 -3.82 -13.57 5.62
CA VAL A 188 -3.73 -12.17 5.21
C VAL A 188 -5.09 -11.59 4.80
N VAL A 189 -6.00 -12.44 4.29
CA VAL A 189 -7.38 -12.07 3.94
C VAL A 189 -8.20 -11.76 5.20
N LYS A 190 -7.92 -12.43 6.33
CA LYS A 190 -8.59 -12.18 7.62
C LYS A 190 -8.40 -10.76 8.15
N TYR A 191 -7.32 -10.06 7.78
CA TYR A 191 -7.18 -8.64 8.12
C TYR A 191 -8.15 -7.73 7.36
N LEU A 192 -8.85 -8.24 6.34
CA LEU A 192 -9.86 -7.49 5.59
C LEU A 192 -11.28 -7.68 6.17
N ASP A 193 -11.41 -8.58 7.15
CA ASP A 193 -12.65 -8.76 7.91
C ASP A 193 -12.87 -7.59 8.87
N ASN A 194 -14.12 -7.26 9.11
CA ASN A 194 -14.46 -6.23 10.09
C ASN A 194 -14.04 -6.70 11.49
N GLU A 195 -13.65 -5.76 12.35
CA GLU A 195 -13.26 -6.04 13.74
C GLU A 195 -12.02 -6.94 13.95
N HIS A 196 -11.21 -7.18 12.92
CA HIS A 196 -9.93 -7.87 13.13
C HIS A 196 -9.06 -7.02 14.08
N ARG A 197 -8.85 -7.48 15.32
CA ARG A 197 -8.20 -6.70 16.39
C ARG A 197 -6.90 -6.04 15.93
N THR A 198 -6.04 -6.80 15.25
CA THR A 198 -4.77 -6.27 14.74
C THR A 198 -4.92 -5.11 13.76
N LEU A 199 -5.97 -5.12 12.93
CA LEU A 199 -6.25 -4.02 12.01
C LEU A 199 -6.68 -2.78 12.79
N LEU A 200 -7.63 -2.95 13.71
CA LEU A 200 -8.10 -1.86 14.57
C LEU A 200 -6.96 -1.28 15.41
N ASP A 201 -6.08 -2.13 15.95
CA ASP A 201 -4.91 -1.71 16.72
C ASP A 201 -3.92 -0.92 15.87
N VAL A 202 -3.64 -1.38 14.64
CA VAL A 202 -2.77 -0.67 13.68
C VAL A 202 -3.37 0.68 13.32
N SER A 203 -4.63 0.73 12.90
CA SER A 203 -5.31 1.97 12.52
C SER A 203 -5.40 2.95 13.69
N SER A 204 -5.74 2.47 14.89
CA SER A 204 -5.82 3.31 16.10
C SER A 204 -4.44 3.86 16.49
N SER A 205 -3.40 3.02 16.42
CA SER A 205 -2.02 3.46 16.69
C SER A 205 -1.53 4.47 15.66
N PHE A 206 -1.92 4.29 14.39
CA PHE A 206 -1.56 5.22 13.32
C PHE A 206 -2.24 6.58 13.51
N LEU A 207 -3.54 6.58 13.85
CA LEU A 207 -4.25 7.82 14.20
C LEU A 207 -3.63 8.50 15.42
N ALA A 208 -3.24 7.75 16.46
CA ALA A 208 -2.56 8.31 17.62
C ALA A 208 -1.23 9.00 17.26
N ILE A 209 -0.48 8.45 16.30
CA ILE A 209 0.72 9.10 15.76
C ILE A 209 0.35 10.42 15.09
N LEU A 210 -0.64 10.41 14.20
CA LEU A 210 -1.07 11.60 13.46
C LEU A 210 -1.69 12.69 14.36
N SER A 211 -2.30 12.31 15.48
CA SER A 211 -2.84 13.26 16.46
C SER A 211 -1.77 13.88 17.36
N SER A 212 -0.52 13.38 17.33
CA SER A 212 0.55 14.01 18.09
C SER A 212 0.91 15.39 17.48
N PRO A 213 1.16 16.44 18.29
CA PRO A 213 1.45 17.77 17.77
C PRO A 213 2.62 17.81 16.79
N GLU A 214 3.64 16.98 17.01
CA GLU A 214 4.83 16.92 16.15
C GLU A 214 4.53 16.38 14.74
N MET A 215 3.60 15.41 14.63
CA MET A 215 3.29 14.73 13.38
C MET A 215 2.08 15.33 12.65
N ARG A 216 1.12 15.89 13.39
CA ARG A 216 -0.10 16.49 12.85
C ARG A 216 0.17 17.53 11.78
N ASP A 217 1.13 18.42 12.05
CA ASP A 217 1.48 19.51 11.14
C ASP A 217 2.53 19.08 10.09
N ARG A 218 3.04 17.85 10.20
CA ARG A 218 4.11 17.33 9.35
C ARG A 218 3.61 16.42 8.24
N ILE A 219 2.59 15.60 8.51
CA ILE A 219 2.17 14.52 7.61
C ILE A 219 0.81 14.85 7.00
N ASP A 220 0.81 15.16 5.69
CA ASP A 220 -0.41 15.34 4.93
C ASP A 220 -1.04 13.98 4.57
N ILE A 221 -2.30 13.76 4.95
CA ILE A 221 -3.05 12.54 4.63
C ILE A 221 -4.12 12.81 3.56
N SER A 222 -4.15 11.98 2.51
CA SER A 222 -5.17 12.02 1.47
C SER A 222 -5.75 10.64 1.21
N CYS A 223 -7.07 10.50 1.18
CA CYS A 223 -7.75 9.22 0.94
C CYS A 223 -8.63 9.32 -0.31
N PHE A 224 -8.33 8.48 -1.30
CA PHE A 224 -9.06 8.32 -2.56
C PHE A 224 -9.72 6.95 -2.60
N TYR A 225 -10.89 6.87 -3.19
CA TYR A 225 -11.59 5.61 -3.37
C TYR A 225 -12.53 5.67 -4.57
N GLU A 226 -12.87 4.48 -5.09
CA GLU A 226 -13.63 4.36 -6.33
C GLU A 226 -15.06 4.88 -6.16
N SER A 227 -15.51 5.74 -7.08
CA SER A 227 -16.83 6.40 -7.08
C SER A 227 -17.84 5.77 -8.04
N ARG A 228 -17.43 4.74 -8.79
CA ARG A 228 -18.26 4.00 -9.74
C ARG A 228 -18.52 2.60 -9.22
N ALA A 229 -19.70 2.06 -9.50
CA ALA A 229 -20.02 0.69 -9.13
C ALA A 229 -19.07 -0.28 -9.84
N ALA A 230 -18.34 -1.08 -9.08
CA ALA A 230 -17.51 -2.15 -9.62
C ALA A 230 -18.42 -3.34 -9.93
N SER A 231 -18.48 -3.74 -11.20
CA SER A 231 -19.17 -4.96 -11.62
C SER A 231 -18.30 -6.15 -11.24
N ILE A 232 -18.63 -6.81 -10.12
CA ILE A 232 -17.97 -8.04 -9.67
C ILE A 232 -18.21 -9.17 -10.67
N GLU A 233 -19.31 -9.11 -11.44
CA GLU A 233 -19.62 -10.02 -12.55
C GLU A 233 -18.47 -10.14 -13.56
N LYS A 234 -17.78 -9.04 -13.87
CA LYS A 234 -16.63 -9.04 -14.79
C LYS A 234 -15.37 -9.68 -14.21
N ILE A 235 -15.32 -9.88 -12.90
CA ILE A 235 -14.19 -10.45 -12.16
C ILE A 235 -14.45 -11.92 -11.79
N THR A 236 -15.70 -12.29 -11.49
CA THR A 236 -16.07 -13.59 -10.93
C THR A 236 -17.10 -14.37 -11.74
N GLY A 237 -17.75 -13.77 -12.74
CA GLY A 237 -18.88 -14.35 -13.47
C GLY A 237 -20.19 -14.39 -12.67
N VAL A 238 -20.24 -13.75 -11.50
CA VAL A 238 -21.42 -13.70 -10.61
C VAL A 238 -21.94 -12.27 -10.53
N ASP A 239 -23.22 -12.05 -10.84
CA ASP A 239 -23.84 -10.73 -10.84
C ASP A 239 -24.01 -10.20 -9.41
N VAL A 240 -23.06 -9.37 -9.00
CA VAL A 240 -23.11 -8.60 -7.74
C VAL A 240 -22.66 -7.17 -8.03
N THR A 241 -23.54 -6.21 -7.75
CA THR A 241 -23.25 -4.78 -7.89
C THR A 241 -22.79 -4.22 -6.55
N VAL A 242 -21.53 -3.77 -6.46
CA VAL A 242 -21.00 -3.07 -5.27
C VAL A 242 -20.91 -1.57 -5.57
N ARG A 243 -21.43 -0.72 -4.66
CA ARG A 243 -21.39 0.75 -4.78
C ARG A 243 -20.60 1.36 -3.61
N THR A 244 -19.68 2.29 -3.87
CA THR A 244 -18.99 3.08 -2.83
C THR A 244 -18.63 4.50 -3.33
N PHE A 245 -18.53 5.51 -2.43
CA PHE A 245 -18.68 6.97 -2.70
C PHE A 245 -17.82 7.96 -1.84
N VAL A 246 -17.05 8.90 -2.45
CA VAL A 246 -16.64 10.31 -2.02
C VAL A 246 -15.29 10.64 -1.32
N GLU A 247 -14.33 11.25 -2.03
CA GLU A 247 -13.11 11.92 -1.50
C GLU A 247 -13.24 12.59 -0.11
N PHE A 248 -12.42 12.17 0.87
CA PHE A 248 -12.26 12.85 2.16
C PHE A 248 -10.81 13.34 2.29
N LYS A 249 -10.64 14.65 2.42
CA LYS A 249 -9.43 15.21 3.03
C LYS A 249 -9.59 15.03 4.53
N CYS A 250 -8.79 14.17 5.14
CA CYS A 250 -8.83 13.99 6.59
C CYS A 250 -8.13 15.19 7.23
N THR A 251 -8.88 16.25 7.52
CA THR A 251 -8.41 17.30 8.44
C THR A 251 -8.71 16.82 9.85
N VAL A 252 -7.66 16.55 10.64
CA VAL A 252 -7.79 16.39 12.09
C VAL A 252 -8.31 17.72 12.62
N GLN A 253 -9.61 17.81 12.92
CA GLN A 253 -10.21 18.96 13.60
C GLN A 253 -9.90 18.86 15.10
N ASP A 254 -9.62 20.02 15.70
CA ASP A 254 -9.30 20.20 17.12
C ASP A 254 -10.37 19.68 18.08
#